data_AF-A0A938T0G9-F1
#
_entry.id   AF-A0A938T0G9-F1
#
_cell.length_a   1.000
_cell.length_b   1.000
_cell.length_c   1.000
_cell.angle_alpha   90.00
_cell.angle_beta   90.00
_cell.angle_gamma   90.00
#
_symmetry.space_group_name_H-M   'P 1'
#
loop_
_entity.id
_entity.type
_entity.pdbx_description
1 polymer ?
#
loop_
_entity_poly.entity_id
_entity_poly.type
_entity_poly.pdbx_seq_one_letter_code
_entity_poly.pdbx_strand_id
1 'polypeptide(L)' 'MPEAFLQLSARDRADALGVAVSRSGRPAHILEKDIWVVWTLGTLFESTFAEHLVFKGGTSLSKVYKA' A
#
# COMPACT_ATOMS: atom_id res chain seq x y z
N MET A 1 2.26 5.24 -6.92
CA MET A 1 0.97 5.86 -7.27
C MET A 1 -0.22 5.06 -6.73
N PRO A 2 -0.28 4.71 -5.43
CA PRO A 2 -1.51 4.17 -4.83
C PRO A 2 -2.72 5.11 -5.00
N GLU A 3 -2.47 6.41 -5.22
CA GLU A 3 -3.46 7.44 -5.51
C GLU A 3 -4.36 7.06 -6.70
N ALA A 4 -3.78 6.50 -7.76
CA ALA A 4 -4.55 6.08 -8.94
C ALA A 4 -5.58 5.00 -8.60
N PHE A 5 -5.20 4.04 -7.75
CA PHE A 5 -6.11 3.00 -7.27
C PHE A 5 -7.20 3.58 -6.34
N LEU A 6 -6.83 4.53 -5.47
CA LEU A 6 -7.76 5.16 -4.54
C LEU A 6 -8.78 6.09 -5.23
N GLN A 7 -8.54 6.53 -6.46
CA GLN A 7 -9.53 7.31 -7.24
C GLN A 7 -10.51 6.44 -8.04
N LEU A 8 -10.30 5.12 -8.08
CA LEU A 8 -11.19 4.20 -8.79
C LEU A 8 -12.53 4.00 -8.07
N SER A 9 -13.56 3.67 -8.84
CA SER A 9 -14.84 3.19 -8.30
C SER A 9 -14.66 1.87 -7.55
N ALA A 10 -15.58 1.52 -6.66
CA ALA A 10 -15.50 0.26 -5.92
C ALA A 10 -15.44 -0.97 -6.85
N ARG A 11 -16.12 -0.90 -8.01
CA ARG A 11 -16.08 -1.95 -9.04
C ARG A 11 -14.70 -2.04 -9.68
N ASP A 12 -14.14 -0.92 -10.12
CA ASP A 12 -12.84 -0.93 -10.80
C ASP A 12 -11.71 -1.31 -9.82
N ARG A 13 -11.83 -0.96 -8.54
CA ARG A 13 -10.91 -1.45 -7.49
C ARG A 13 -10.99 -2.97 -7.36
N ALA A 14 -12.19 -3.54 -7.34
CA ALA A 14 -12.38 -4.99 -7.26
C ALA A 14 -11.79 -5.69 -8.49
N ASP A 15 -11.99 -5.15 -9.69
CA ASP A 15 -11.43 -5.69 -10.93
C ASP A 15 -9.89 -5.63 -10.93
N ALA A 16 -9.31 -4.48 -10.53
CA ALA A 16 -7.86 -4.32 -10.41
C ALA A 16 -7.24 -5.26 -9.37
N LEU A 17 -7.89 -5.42 -8.20
CA LEU A 17 -7.47 -6.38 -7.19
C LEU A 17 -7.58 -7.81 -7.74
N GLY A 18 -8.62 -8.14 -8.49
CA GLY A 18 -8.78 -9.44 -9.15
C GLY A 18 -7.59 -9.78 -10.06
N VAL A 19 -7.15 -8.85 -10.90
CA VAL A 19 -5.96 -9.02 -11.75
C VAL A 19 -4.70 -9.26 -10.89
N ALA A 20 -4.54 -8.50 -9.81
CA ALA A 20 -3.38 -8.63 -8.92
C ALA A 20 -3.39 -9.95 -8.13
N VAL A 21 -4.56 -10.44 -7.71
CA VAL A 21 -4.74 -11.77 -7.11
C VAL A 21 -4.30 -12.85 -8.09
N SER A 22 -4.80 -12.82 -9.34
CA SER A 22 -4.45 -13.82 -10.36
C SER A 22 -2.95 -13.87 -10.67
N ARG A 23 -2.25 -12.73 -10.60
CA ARG A 23 -0.80 -12.67 -10.88
C ARG A 23 0.08 -13.03 -9.69
N SER A 24 -0.35 -12.70 -8.48
CA SER A 24 0.49 -12.84 -7.27
C SER A 24 0.14 -14.04 -6.40
N GLY A 25 -1.05 -14.64 -6.59
CA GLY A 25 -1.60 -15.67 -5.72
C GLY A 25 -1.98 -15.18 -4.31
N ARG A 26 -1.86 -13.87 -4.03
CA ARG A 26 -2.17 -13.30 -2.71
C ARG A 26 -3.65 -12.94 -2.61
N PRO A 27 -4.28 -13.09 -1.42
CA PRO A 27 -5.66 -12.68 -1.22
C PRO A 27 -5.87 -11.17 -1.45
N ALA A 28 -7.02 -10.79 -2.03
CA ALA A 28 -7.35 -9.41 -2.35
C ALA A 28 -7.21 -8.46 -1.15
N HIS A 29 -7.69 -8.87 0.02
CA HIS A 29 -7.62 -8.04 1.24
C HIS A 29 -6.17 -7.78 1.70
N ILE A 30 -5.22 -8.69 1.43
CA ILE A 30 -3.80 -8.48 1.74
C ILE A 30 -3.20 -7.46 0.77
N LEU A 31 -3.56 -7.54 -0.51
CA LEU A 31 -3.10 -6.62 -1.55
C LEU A 31 -3.66 -5.21 -1.29
N GLU A 32 -4.95 -5.10 -0.97
CA GLU A 32 -5.60 -3.83 -0.65
C GLU A 32 -4.98 -3.20 0.60
N LYS A 33 -4.76 -3.98 1.67
CA LYS A 33 -4.05 -3.53 2.86
C LYS A 33 -2.66 -2.96 2.51
N ASP A 34 -1.91 -3.64 1.65
CA ASP A 34 -0.59 -3.17 1.24
C ASP A 34 -0.64 -1.84 0.48
N ILE A 35 -1.68 -1.60 -0.34
CA ILE A 35 -1.89 -0.31 -1.01
C ILE A 35 -2.08 0.80 0.02
N TRP A 36 -2.97 0.58 1.01
CA TRP A 36 -3.23 1.56 2.08
C TRP A 36 -2.00 1.85 2.93
N VAL A 37 -1.18 0.85 3.25
CA VAL A 37 0.07 1.04 4.00
C VAL A 37 1.03 1.94 3.22
N VAL A 38 1.26 1.65 1.93
CA VAL A 38 2.18 2.45 1.11
C VAL A 38 1.67 3.88 0.95
N TRP A 39 0.36 4.06 0.70
CA TRP A 39 -0.25 5.39 0.61
C TRP A 39 -0.12 6.19 1.92
N THR A 40 -0.42 5.55 3.06
CA THR A 40 -0.33 6.19 4.38
C THR A 40 1.10 6.61 4.68
N LEU A 41 2.08 5.73 4.41
CA LEU A 41 3.49 6.07 4.61
C LEU A 41 3.92 7.23 3.71
N GLY A 42 3.56 7.22 2.42
CA GLY A 42 3.84 8.35 1.52
C GLY A 42 3.27 9.65 2.06
N THR A 43 1.98 9.65 2.40
CA THR A 43 1.28 10.82 2.93
C THR A 43 1.93 11.36 4.22
N LEU A 44 2.31 10.48 5.14
CA LEU A 44 2.94 10.88 6.41
C LEU A 44 4.35 11.45 6.17
N PHE A 45 5.15 10.82 5.33
CA PHE A 45 6.53 11.23 5.08
C PHE A 45 6.67 12.35 4.03
N GLU A 46 5.59 12.74 3.36
CA GLU A 46 5.49 13.97 2.56
C GLU A 46 4.92 15.15 3.37
N SER A 47 4.42 14.91 4.58
CA SER A 47 3.84 15.95 5.44
C SER A 47 4.91 16.78 6.18
N THR A 48 4.48 17.88 6.81
CA THR A 48 5.32 18.70 7.69
C THR A 48 5.87 17.95 8.91
N PHE A 49 5.35 16.77 9.22
CA PHE A 49 5.78 15.95 10.34
C PHE A 49 6.91 14.99 9.99
N ALA A 50 7.32 14.89 8.71
CA ALA A 50 8.25 13.89 8.23
C ALA A 50 9.56 13.84 9.05
N GLU A 51 10.11 14.99 9.42
CA GLU A 51 11.36 15.09 10.21
C GLU A 51 11.24 14.52 11.64
N HIS A 52 10.01 14.35 12.14
CA HIS A 52 9.72 13.81 13.47
C HIS A 52 9.26 12.35 13.43
N LEU A 53 9.18 11.72 12.26
CA LEU A 53 8.69 10.36 12.10
C LEU A 53 9.84 9.39 11.82
N VAL A 54 9.75 8.21 12.43
CA VAL A 54 10.65 7.08 12.14
C VAL A 54 9.79 5.88 11.75
N PHE A 55 10.02 5.35 10.55
CA PHE A 55 9.39 4.11 10.12
C PHE A 55 10.17 2.90 10.61
N LYS A 56 9.55 2.10 11.49
CA LYS A 56 10.18 0.94 12.14
C LYS A 56 9.22 -0.25 12.27
N GLY A 57 9.73 -1.40 12.72
CA GLY A 57 8.96 -2.60 13.01
C GLY A 57 8.95 -3.63 11.87
N GLY A 58 8.07 -4.63 11.93
CA GLY A 58 8.03 -5.73 10.95
C GLY A 58 7.69 -5.27 9.52
N THR A 59 6.90 -4.22 9.37
CA THR A 59 6.58 -3.66 8.06
C THR A 59 7.78 -2.96 7.43
N SER A 60 8.65 -2.30 8.21
CA SER A 60 9.87 -1.69 7.66
C SER A 60 10.87 -2.76 7.20
N LEU A 61 10.98 -3.87 7.94
CA LEU A 61 11.80 -5.03 7.53
C LEU A 61 11.34 -5.61 6.18
N SER A 62 10.06 -5.92 6.06
CA SER A 62 9.51 -6.53 4.84
C SER A 62 9.44 -5.57 3.64
N LYS A 63 9.24 -4.25 3.86
CA LYS A 63 9.07 -3.27 2.77
C LYS A 63 10.36 -2.59 2.32
N VAL A 64 11.33 -2.39 3.21
CA VAL A 64 12.58 -1.68 2.90
C VAL A 64 13.74 -2.66 2.73
N TYR A 65 13.85 -3.62 3.64
CA TYR A 65 15.01 -4.53 3.69
C TYR A 65 14.80 -5.84 2.93
N LYS A 66 13.58 -6.10 2.42
CA LYS A 66 13.19 -7.37 1.78
C LYS A 66 13.54 -8.60 2.64
N ALA A 67 13.51 -8.42 3.96
CA ALA A 67 13.73 -9.47 4.94
C ALA A 67 12.52 -10.42 4.99
#